data_AF-A0A850ANR6-F1
#
_entry.id   AF-A0A850ANR6-F1
#
_cell.length_a   1.000
_cell.length_b   1.000
_cell.length_c   1.000
_cell.angle_alpha   90.00
_cell.angle_beta   90.00
_cell.angle_gamma   90.00
#
_symmetry.space_group_name_H-M   'P 1'
#
loop_
_entity.id
_entity.type
_entity.pdbx_description
1 polymer ?
#
loop_
_entity_poly.entity_id
_entity_poly.type
_entity_poly.pdbx_seq_one_letter_code
_entity_poly.pdbx_strand_id
1 'polypeptide(L)'
;MSNKRKREILPLQPMPQFTADTDPTRKEEVLRSIDALNSRIIQISPGEDFSKQFLELVGKAQAASESNNWGEAYRQVWGATFLLNRGIETRNNRRLALILAFAPLVTFGALALLEVLAALPQVPDFVKTWITGRYMPYLWSGALGGTTIAWWGIVKHTIQMDFDDQYQSWYWFKPLLGAIFGVVSVIIIQSGMVGLAQSNVEVQNTSILHIVSFLAGFSERFFVQLIDRVMTALFGGESAAPPVQVIEAPSQPVAPPKTDEDEAGKIEAGKATGKEAEHPGLP
;
A
#
# COMPACT_ATOMS: atom_id res chain seq x y z
N MET A 1 -35.15 23.26 -12.09
CA MET A 1 -34.19 22.18 -11.75
C MET A 1 -33.49 22.55 -10.44
N SER A 2 -33.92 21.96 -9.32
CA SER A 2 -33.33 22.21 -8.00
C SER A 2 -31.91 21.66 -7.96
N ASN A 3 -30.93 22.54 -7.82
CA ASN A 3 -29.51 22.20 -7.72
C ASN A 3 -29.29 21.53 -6.37
N LYS A 4 -29.50 20.20 -6.31
CA LYS A 4 -29.07 19.33 -5.20
C LYS A 4 -27.54 19.40 -5.14
N ARG A 5 -27.00 20.45 -4.53
CA ARG A 5 -25.61 20.49 -4.11
C ARG A 5 -25.43 19.26 -3.23
N LYS A 6 -24.62 18.29 -3.69
CA LYS A 6 -24.14 17.21 -2.84
C LYS A 6 -23.55 17.89 -1.61
N ARG A 7 -24.15 17.66 -0.44
CA ARG A 7 -23.55 18.13 0.81
C ARG A 7 -22.23 17.41 0.93
N GLU A 8 -21.13 18.14 0.74
CA GLU A 8 -19.80 17.64 1.03
C GLU A 8 -19.80 17.26 2.51
N ILE A 9 -19.48 15.99 2.78
CA ILE A 9 -19.33 15.52 4.15
C ILE A 9 -17.99 16.10 4.58
N LEU A 10 -18.04 17.12 5.42
CA LEU A 10 -16.83 17.76 5.93
C LEU A 10 -16.10 16.77 6.86
N PRO A 11 -14.77 16.67 6.74
CA PRO A 11 -13.97 15.93 7.71
C PRO A 11 -14.27 16.45 9.12
N LEU A 12 -14.14 15.58 10.12
CA LEU A 12 -14.18 16.04 11.50
C LEU A 12 -13.02 17.02 11.71
N GLN A 13 -13.36 18.30 11.91
CA GLN A 13 -12.44 19.39 12.26
C GLN A 13 -11.66 19.04 13.54
N PRO A 14 -10.45 19.63 13.73
CA PRO A 14 -9.32 18.97 14.35
C PRO A 14 -9.58 18.55 15.79
N MET A 15 -8.92 17.44 16.12
CA MET A 15 -9.09 16.70 17.35
C MET A 15 -8.80 17.57 18.58
N PRO A 16 -9.44 17.24 19.73
CA PRO A 16 -9.14 17.86 21.00
C PRO A 16 -7.64 17.98 21.22
N GLN A 17 -7.14 19.15 21.59
CA GLN A 17 -5.71 19.27 21.88
C GLN A 17 -5.35 18.44 23.12
N PHE A 18 -4.13 17.88 23.15
CA PHE A 18 -3.63 17.15 24.31
C PHE A 18 -3.57 18.07 25.53
N THR A 19 -4.60 18.06 26.37
CA THR A 19 -4.56 18.60 27.73
C THR A 19 -4.12 17.50 28.69
N ALA A 20 -3.54 17.90 29.83
CA ALA A 20 -3.01 16.97 30.83
C ALA A 20 -4.07 15.99 31.37
N ASP A 21 -3.66 14.81 31.79
CA ASP A 21 -4.51 13.63 32.06
C ASP A 21 -5.56 13.82 33.18
N THR A 22 -5.45 14.89 33.97
CA THR A 22 -6.32 15.17 35.12
C THR A 22 -7.49 16.11 34.80
N ASP A 23 -7.64 16.54 33.54
CA ASP A 23 -8.68 17.51 33.18
C ASP A 23 -10.07 16.83 33.05
N PRO A 24 -11.08 17.19 33.87
CA PRO A 24 -12.42 16.62 33.77
C PRO A 24 -13.09 16.88 32.42
N THR A 25 -12.65 17.91 31.68
CA THR A 25 -13.15 18.20 30.33
C THR A 25 -12.83 17.07 29.34
N ARG A 26 -11.72 16.35 29.55
CA ARG A 26 -11.29 15.23 28.71
C ARG A 26 -12.30 14.09 28.68
N LYS A 27 -12.91 13.78 29.82
CA LYS A 27 -13.95 12.74 29.94
C LYS A 27 -15.16 13.08 29.09
N GLU A 28 -15.70 14.29 29.25
CA GLU A 28 -16.87 14.74 28.51
C GLU A 28 -16.59 14.76 27.00
N GLU A 29 -15.38 15.15 26.62
CA GLU A 29 -14.95 15.22 25.24
C GLU A 29 -14.78 13.84 24.58
N VAL A 30 -14.20 12.86 25.29
CA VAL A 30 -14.11 11.47 24.83
C VAL A 30 -15.51 10.89 24.62
N LEU A 31 -16.42 11.05 25.59
CA LEU A 31 -17.79 10.56 25.48
C LEU A 31 -18.54 11.22 24.32
N ARG A 32 -18.46 12.55 24.19
CA ARG A 32 -19.04 13.30 23.07
C ARG A 32 -18.47 12.83 21.73
N SER A 33 -17.18 12.50 21.68
CA SER A 33 -16.52 12.01 20.47
C SER A 33 -17.01 10.62 20.10
N ILE A 34 -17.16 9.70 21.06
CA ILE A 34 -17.74 8.36 20.84
C ILE A 34 -19.15 8.47 20.25
N ASP A 35 -20.00 9.34 20.80
CA ASP A 35 -21.35 9.58 20.29
C ASP A 35 -21.35 10.19 18.87
N ALA A 36 -20.46 11.14 18.62
CA ALA A 36 -20.27 11.73 17.30
C ALA A 36 -19.78 10.71 16.26
N LEU A 37 -18.89 9.80 16.65
CA LEU A 37 -18.39 8.71 15.82
C LEU A 37 -19.52 7.71 15.47
N ASN A 38 -20.31 7.29 16.46
CA ASN A 38 -21.45 6.38 16.28
C ASN A 38 -22.57 6.96 15.40
N SER A 39 -22.82 8.27 15.49
CA SER A 39 -23.81 8.92 14.61
C SER A 39 -23.29 9.11 13.18
N ARG A 40 -21.98 9.35 12.99
CA ARG A 40 -21.39 9.55 11.66
C ARG A 40 -21.18 8.26 10.87
N ILE A 41 -20.85 7.14 11.51
CA ILE A 41 -20.59 5.88 10.79
C ILE A 41 -21.82 5.42 9.98
N ILE A 42 -23.03 5.68 10.50
CA ILE A 42 -24.30 5.38 9.83
C ILE A 42 -24.40 6.09 8.47
N GLN A 43 -23.77 7.26 8.32
CA GLN A 43 -23.82 8.05 7.09
C GLN A 43 -22.89 7.52 5.99
N ILE A 44 -21.87 6.74 6.34
CA ILE A 44 -20.77 6.37 5.43
C ILE A 44 -21.05 5.04 4.70
N SER A 45 -22.03 4.25 5.13
CA SER A 45 -22.36 2.91 4.57
C SER A 45 -21.10 2.11 4.24
N PRO A 46 -20.30 1.73 5.26
CA PRO A 46 -18.97 1.24 5.00
C PRO A 46 -18.95 -0.21 4.49
N GLY A 47 -17.83 -0.61 3.88
CA GLY A 47 -17.51 -2.02 3.65
C GLY A 47 -17.37 -2.76 4.97
N GLU A 48 -17.50 -4.09 4.91
CA GLU A 48 -17.48 -4.96 6.10
C GLU A 48 -16.19 -4.80 6.91
N ASP A 49 -15.04 -4.85 6.24
CA ASP A 49 -13.72 -4.74 6.89
C ASP A 49 -13.54 -3.39 7.60
N PHE A 50 -13.94 -2.30 6.94
CA PHE A 50 -13.88 -0.96 7.53
C PHE A 50 -14.78 -0.86 8.77
N SER A 51 -16.00 -1.38 8.65
CA SER A 51 -16.97 -1.37 9.76
C SER A 51 -16.45 -2.15 10.96
N LYS A 52 -15.83 -3.32 10.72
CA LYS A 52 -15.23 -4.14 11.77
C LYS A 52 -14.08 -3.42 12.49
N GLN A 53 -13.13 -2.86 11.74
CA GLN A 53 -12.00 -2.12 12.33
C GLN A 53 -12.46 -0.89 13.11
N PHE A 54 -13.45 -0.15 12.56
CA PHE A 54 -14.01 1.02 13.22
C PHE A 54 -14.73 0.66 14.52
N LEU A 55 -15.61 -0.36 14.49
CA LEU A 55 -16.34 -0.82 15.67
C LEU A 55 -15.41 -1.39 16.74
N GLU A 56 -14.32 -2.04 16.34
CA GLU A 56 -13.29 -2.52 17.27
C GLU A 56 -12.62 -1.35 18.01
N LEU A 57 -12.22 -0.29 17.29
CA LEU A 57 -11.61 0.89 17.89
C LEU A 57 -12.59 1.63 18.82
N VAL A 58 -13.85 1.79 18.41
CA VAL A 58 -14.88 2.42 19.25
C VAL A 58 -15.18 1.56 20.48
N GLY A 59 -15.25 0.24 20.34
CA GLY A 59 -15.45 -0.68 21.46
C GLY A 59 -14.29 -0.64 22.46
N LYS A 60 -13.04 -0.60 21.98
CA LYS A 60 -11.85 -0.41 22.83
C LYS A 60 -11.88 0.94 23.54
N ALA A 61 -12.30 2.01 22.86
CA ALA A 61 -12.46 3.33 23.47
C ALA A 61 -13.51 3.32 24.60
N GLN A 62 -14.65 2.67 24.37
CA GLN A 62 -15.71 2.51 25.36
C GLN A 62 -15.22 1.73 26.59
N ALA A 63 -14.61 0.55 26.38
CA ALA A 63 -14.09 -0.27 27.47
C ALA A 63 -13.01 0.46 28.31
N ALA A 64 -12.11 1.21 27.64
CA ALA A 64 -11.12 2.04 28.34
C ALA A 64 -11.77 3.19 29.13
N SER A 65 -12.84 3.79 28.60
CA SER A 65 -13.59 4.85 29.29
C SER A 65 -14.33 4.34 30.53
N GLU A 66 -14.90 3.13 30.48
CA GLU A 66 -15.53 2.46 31.62
C GLU A 66 -14.52 2.14 32.72
N SER A 67 -13.29 1.83 32.32
CA SER A 67 -12.16 1.57 33.23
C SER A 67 -11.50 2.86 33.76
N ASN A 68 -12.03 4.04 33.44
CA ASN A 68 -11.43 5.36 33.72
C ASN A 68 -10.00 5.53 33.17
N ASN A 69 -9.60 4.74 32.17
CA ASN A 69 -8.31 4.91 31.48
C ASN A 69 -8.48 5.87 30.30
N TRP A 70 -8.57 7.17 30.63
CA TRP A 70 -8.88 8.22 29.66
C TRP A 70 -7.79 8.40 28.58
N GLY A 71 -6.52 8.15 28.91
CA GLY A 71 -5.42 8.21 27.95
C GLY A 71 -5.56 7.16 26.84
N GLU A 72 -5.89 5.91 27.20
CA GLU A 72 -6.11 4.85 26.21
C GLU A 72 -7.42 5.05 25.45
N ALA A 73 -8.51 5.43 26.13
CA ALA A 73 -9.78 5.74 25.47
C ALA A 73 -9.61 6.81 24.38
N TYR A 74 -8.86 7.87 24.70
CA TYR A 74 -8.54 8.94 23.77
C TYR A 74 -7.74 8.44 22.57
N ARG A 75 -6.70 7.60 22.77
CA ARG A 75 -5.91 7.01 21.68
C ARG A 75 -6.78 6.18 20.73
N GLN A 76 -7.74 5.43 21.27
CA GLN A 76 -8.65 4.61 20.47
C GLN A 76 -9.68 5.47 19.70
N VAL A 77 -10.22 6.52 20.32
CA VAL A 77 -11.06 7.54 19.65
C VAL A 77 -10.30 8.22 18.51
N TRP A 78 -9.01 8.53 18.71
CA TRP A 78 -8.14 9.11 17.71
C TRP A 78 -7.99 8.19 16.50
N GLY A 79 -7.71 6.90 16.73
CA GLY A 79 -7.64 5.88 15.69
C GLY A 79 -8.96 5.76 14.91
N ALA A 80 -10.09 5.72 15.62
CA ALA A 80 -11.41 5.65 15.00
C ALA A 80 -11.73 6.91 14.16
N THR A 81 -11.35 8.09 14.65
CA THR A 81 -11.53 9.37 13.96
C THR A 81 -10.69 9.43 12.68
N PHE A 82 -9.42 9.01 12.77
CA PHE A 82 -8.52 8.92 11.61
C PHE A 82 -9.10 7.99 10.54
N LEU A 83 -9.54 6.79 10.94
CA LEU A 83 -10.14 5.82 10.03
C LEU A 83 -11.42 6.38 9.38
N LEU A 84 -12.28 7.06 10.15
CA LEU A 84 -13.49 7.70 9.66
C LEU A 84 -13.20 8.80 8.63
N ASN A 85 -12.26 9.68 8.95
CA ASN A 85 -11.86 10.77 8.06
C ASN A 85 -11.28 10.24 6.75
N ARG A 86 -10.45 9.18 6.81
CA ARG A 86 -9.93 8.50 5.60
C ARG A 86 -11.05 7.93 4.73
N GLY A 87 -12.09 7.38 5.34
CA GLY A 87 -13.27 6.89 4.63
C GLY A 87 -14.11 8.00 3.99
N ILE A 88 -14.29 9.13 4.69
CA ILE A 88 -14.94 10.33 4.15
C ILE A 88 -14.16 10.87 2.95
N GLU A 89 -12.84 10.98 3.09
CA GLU A 89 -11.94 11.46 2.05
C GLU A 89 -11.98 10.57 0.81
N THR A 90 -11.87 9.25 0.98
CA THR A 90 -12.04 8.28 -0.11
C THR A 90 -13.38 8.47 -0.83
N ARG A 91 -14.47 8.66 -0.08
CA ARG A 91 -15.81 8.87 -0.64
C ARG A 91 -15.93 10.20 -1.39
N ASN A 92 -15.36 11.27 -0.85
CA ASN A 92 -15.33 12.58 -1.50
C ASN A 92 -14.49 12.53 -2.79
N ASN A 93 -13.39 11.76 -2.77
CA ASN A 93 -12.47 11.56 -3.89
C ASN A 93 -12.91 10.47 -4.88
N ARG A 94 -14.12 9.90 -4.74
CA ARG A 94 -14.62 8.87 -5.67
C ARG A 94 -14.67 9.34 -7.13
N ARG A 95 -14.92 10.64 -7.37
CA ARG A 95 -14.86 11.21 -8.72
C ARG A 95 -13.45 11.18 -9.29
N LEU A 96 -12.46 11.54 -8.48
CA LEU A 96 -11.06 11.48 -8.86
C LEU A 96 -10.65 10.03 -9.15
N ALA A 97 -11.02 9.07 -8.30
CA ALA A 97 -10.77 7.66 -8.56
C ALA A 97 -11.36 7.17 -9.90
N LEU A 98 -12.58 7.63 -10.25
CA LEU A 98 -13.17 7.34 -11.56
C LEU A 98 -12.38 8.00 -12.71
N ILE A 99 -11.95 9.25 -12.56
CA ILE A 99 -11.12 9.94 -13.58
C ILE A 99 -9.80 9.19 -13.76
N LEU A 100 -9.14 8.79 -12.68
CA LEU A 100 -7.90 8.00 -12.72
C LEU A 100 -8.12 6.61 -13.32
N ALA A 101 -9.29 6.01 -13.16
CA ALA A 101 -9.61 4.75 -13.85
C ALA A 101 -9.63 4.92 -15.39
N PHE A 102 -9.92 6.13 -15.89
CA PHE A 102 -9.82 6.45 -17.32
C PHE A 102 -8.44 6.95 -17.75
N ALA A 103 -7.54 7.31 -16.83
CA ALA A 103 -6.19 7.77 -17.16
C ALA A 103 -5.40 6.80 -18.06
N PRO A 104 -5.43 5.47 -17.84
CA PRO A 104 -4.77 4.53 -18.74
C PRO A 104 -5.29 4.56 -20.18
N LEU A 105 -6.58 4.87 -20.40
CA LEU A 105 -7.12 5.01 -21.76
C LEU A 105 -6.51 6.21 -22.49
N VAL A 106 -6.16 7.27 -21.77
CA VAL A 106 -5.43 8.42 -22.35
C VAL A 106 -4.04 7.99 -22.79
N THR A 107 -3.34 7.20 -21.97
CA THR A 107 -2.02 6.67 -22.36
C THR A 107 -2.10 5.75 -23.57
N PHE A 108 -3.10 4.85 -23.62
CA PHE A 108 -3.34 4.01 -24.79
C PHE A 108 -3.72 4.81 -26.03
N GLY A 109 -4.57 5.84 -25.88
CA GLY A 109 -4.91 6.76 -26.96
C GLY A 109 -3.68 7.51 -27.48
N ALA A 110 -2.78 7.94 -26.60
CA ALA A 110 -1.52 8.58 -26.97
C ALA A 110 -0.58 7.62 -27.71
N LEU A 111 -0.47 6.36 -27.27
CA LEU A 111 0.31 5.33 -27.96
C LEU A 111 -0.27 4.99 -29.34
N ALA A 112 -1.59 4.82 -29.45
CA ALA A 112 -2.26 4.60 -30.72
C ALA A 112 -2.09 5.80 -31.66
N LEU A 113 -2.22 7.03 -31.14
CA LEU A 113 -1.99 8.24 -31.92
C LEU A 113 -0.55 8.31 -32.41
N LEU A 114 0.42 7.98 -31.57
CA LEU A 114 1.84 7.93 -31.96
C LEU A 114 2.07 6.94 -33.11
N GLU A 115 1.43 5.77 -33.06
CA GLU A 115 1.49 4.76 -34.12
C GLU A 115 0.89 5.26 -35.43
N VAL A 116 -0.28 5.91 -35.38
CA VAL A 116 -0.92 6.53 -36.55
C VAL A 116 -0.07 7.66 -37.13
N LEU A 117 0.52 8.51 -36.28
CA LEU A 117 1.41 9.59 -36.72
C LEU A 117 2.66 9.02 -37.37
N ALA A 118 3.24 7.96 -36.82
CA ALA A 118 4.39 7.28 -37.41
C ALA A 118 4.05 6.68 -38.79
N ALA A 119 2.82 6.22 -39.01
CA ALA A 119 2.39 5.67 -40.29
C ALA A 119 2.25 6.73 -41.42
N LEU A 120 2.34 8.03 -41.13
CA LEU A 120 2.21 9.08 -42.14
C LEU A 120 3.36 9.01 -43.17
N PRO A 121 3.09 9.28 -44.46
CA PRO A 121 4.07 9.13 -45.53
C PRO A 121 5.30 10.03 -45.36
N GLN A 122 5.10 11.21 -44.77
CA GLN A 122 6.14 12.22 -44.51
C GLN A 122 7.11 11.85 -43.37
N VAL A 123 6.80 10.85 -42.55
CA VAL A 123 7.69 10.42 -41.47
C VAL A 123 8.86 9.61 -42.08
N PRO A 124 10.12 9.96 -41.75
CA PRO A 124 11.28 9.22 -42.23
C PRO A 124 11.23 7.74 -41.87
N ASP A 125 11.69 6.87 -42.77
CA ASP A 125 11.59 5.41 -42.58
C ASP A 125 12.31 4.91 -41.33
N PHE A 126 13.43 5.54 -40.94
CA PHE A 126 14.12 5.17 -39.70
C PHE A 126 13.22 5.39 -38.47
N VAL A 127 12.41 6.46 -38.44
CA VAL A 127 11.48 6.73 -37.34
C VAL A 127 10.35 5.70 -37.34
N LYS A 128 9.83 5.35 -38.52
CA LYS A 128 8.82 4.29 -38.68
C LYS A 128 9.35 2.96 -38.14
N THR A 129 10.52 2.54 -38.59
CA THR A 129 11.14 1.29 -38.13
C THR A 129 11.39 1.29 -36.62
N TRP A 130 11.69 2.43 -36.00
CA TRP A 130 11.81 2.54 -34.55
C TRP A 130 10.45 2.45 -33.83
N ILE A 131 9.44 3.20 -34.27
CA ILE A 131 8.14 3.28 -33.60
C ILE A 131 7.28 2.05 -33.86
N THR A 132 7.12 1.65 -35.12
CA THR A 132 6.35 0.45 -35.52
C THR A 132 7.22 -0.79 -35.58
N GLY A 133 8.39 -0.75 -34.93
CA GLY A 133 9.40 -1.78 -35.00
C GLY A 133 9.01 -3.07 -34.30
N ARG A 134 9.96 -4.01 -34.31
CA ARG A 134 9.84 -5.34 -33.70
C ARG A 134 9.40 -5.32 -32.24
N TYR A 135 9.71 -4.25 -31.49
CA TYR A 135 9.42 -4.15 -30.06
C TYR A 135 8.07 -3.53 -29.72
N MET A 136 7.38 -2.91 -30.68
CA MET A 136 6.12 -2.21 -30.44
C MET A 136 5.01 -3.12 -29.86
N PRO A 137 4.81 -4.36 -30.35
CA PRO A 137 3.80 -5.25 -29.77
C PRO A 137 4.08 -5.62 -28.30
N TYR A 138 5.35 -5.67 -27.91
CA TYR A 138 5.73 -5.91 -26.51
C TYR A 138 5.53 -4.65 -25.68
N LEU A 139 5.78 -3.45 -26.22
CA LEU A 139 5.46 -2.19 -25.55
C LEU A 139 3.97 -2.12 -25.18
N TRP A 140 3.08 -2.47 -26.11
CA TRP A 140 1.63 -2.57 -25.85
C TRP A 140 1.29 -3.60 -24.77
N SER A 141 1.95 -4.77 -24.81
CA SER A 141 1.74 -5.83 -23.82
C SER A 141 2.17 -5.40 -22.41
N GLY A 142 3.30 -4.70 -22.29
CA GLY A 142 3.79 -4.15 -21.02
C GLY A 142 2.89 -3.02 -20.51
N ALA A 143 2.44 -2.13 -21.39
CA ALA A 143 1.49 -1.06 -21.03
C ALA A 143 0.16 -1.62 -20.50
N LEU A 144 -0.30 -2.74 -21.06
CA LEU A 144 -1.48 -3.47 -20.58
C LEU A 144 -1.25 -4.05 -19.18
N GLY A 145 -0.07 -4.61 -18.90
CA GLY A 145 0.31 -5.03 -17.55
C GLY A 145 0.28 -3.87 -16.56
N GLY A 146 0.92 -2.74 -16.90
CA GLY A 146 0.95 -1.53 -16.08
C GLY A 146 -0.44 -0.92 -15.83
N THR A 147 -1.32 -1.00 -16.82
CA THR A 147 -2.72 -0.57 -16.69
C THR A 147 -3.51 -1.48 -15.76
N THR A 148 -3.32 -2.80 -15.88
CA THR A 148 -4.04 -3.77 -15.07
C THR A 148 -3.72 -3.59 -13.58
N ILE A 149 -2.45 -3.38 -13.23
CA ILE A 149 -2.06 -3.13 -11.83
C ILE A 149 -2.56 -1.77 -11.32
N ALA A 150 -2.61 -0.74 -12.17
CA ALA A 150 -3.17 0.56 -11.81
C ALA A 150 -4.68 0.43 -11.48
N TRP A 151 -5.45 -0.25 -12.32
CA TRP A 151 -6.88 -0.52 -12.06
C TRP A 151 -7.09 -1.36 -10.81
N TRP A 152 -6.32 -2.43 -10.64
CA TRP A 152 -6.40 -3.25 -9.44
C TRP A 152 -6.12 -2.42 -8.17
N GLY A 153 -5.13 -1.52 -8.20
CA GLY A 153 -4.83 -0.60 -7.12
C GLY A 153 -6.02 0.33 -6.79
N ILE A 154 -6.62 0.96 -7.81
CA ILE A 154 -7.78 1.85 -7.62
C ILE A 154 -8.94 1.08 -6.98
N VAL A 155 -9.28 -0.10 -7.50
CA VAL A 155 -10.40 -0.90 -7.00
C VAL A 155 -10.13 -1.34 -5.56
N LYS A 156 -8.94 -1.88 -5.28
CA LYS A 156 -8.55 -2.30 -3.94
C LYS A 156 -8.66 -1.16 -2.94
N HIS A 157 -8.06 -0.01 -3.25
CA HIS A 157 -8.04 1.12 -2.31
C HIS A 157 -9.40 1.82 -2.16
N THR A 158 -10.23 1.77 -3.19
CA THR A 158 -11.61 2.27 -3.10
C THR A 158 -12.47 1.38 -2.20
N ILE A 159 -12.32 0.05 -2.28
CA ILE A 159 -13.06 -0.91 -1.43
C ILE A 159 -12.59 -0.81 0.02
N GLN A 160 -11.28 -0.66 0.24
CA GLN A 160 -10.66 -0.57 1.58
C GLN A 160 -10.80 0.82 2.23
N MET A 161 -11.38 1.78 1.51
CA MET A 161 -11.54 3.17 1.98
C MET A 161 -10.23 3.82 2.44
N ASP A 162 -9.17 3.55 1.70
CA ASP A 162 -7.83 4.08 1.90
C ASP A 162 -7.27 4.70 0.62
N PHE A 163 -8.18 5.18 -0.25
CA PHE A 163 -7.79 5.90 -1.44
C PHE A 163 -7.19 7.26 -1.05
N ASP A 164 -5.91 7.42 -1.36
CA ASP A 164 -5.14 8.62 -1.10
C ASP A 164 -4.81 9.32 -2.43
N ASP A 165 -5.10 10.61 -2.48
CA ASP A 165 -4.98 11.45 -3.66
C ASP A 165 -3.51 11.79 -3.98
N GLN A 166 -2.58 11.61 -3.04
CA GLN A 166 -1.15 11.81 -3.24
C GLN A 166 -0.56 10.80 -4.24
N TYR A 167 -1.18 9.63 -4.39
CA TYR A 167 -0.76 8.59 -5.34
C TYR A 167 -1.30 8.81 -6.76
N GLN A 168 -1.96 9.92 -7.06
CA GLN A 168 -2.45 10.25 -8.40
C GLN A 168 -1.37 10.08 -9.48
N SER A 169 -0.17 10.60 -9.22
CA SER A 169 0.95 10.55 -10.17
C SER A 169 1.32 9.10 -10.51
N TRP A 170 1.31 8.21 -9.52
CA TRP A 170 1.60 6.79 -9.71
C TRP A 170 0.64 6.14 -10.71
N TYR A 171 -0.67 6.43 -10.62
CA TYR A 171 -1.66 5.88 -11.56
C TYR A 171 -1.47 6.37 -13.00
N TRP A 172 -1.07 7.64 -13.17
CA TRP A 172 -0.78 8.21 -14.50
C TRP A 172 0.46 7.58 -15.15
N PHE A 173 1.53 7.38 -14.37
CA PHE A 173 2.79 6.88 -14.90
C PHE A 173 2.85 5.36 -15.03
N LYS A 174 2.01 4.59 -14.33
CA LYS A 174 2.09 3.12 -14.33
C LYS A 174 1.96 2.46 -15.72
N PRO A 175 1.03 2.86 -16.60
CA PRO A 175 0.98 2.30 -17.96
C PRO A 175 2.26 2.57 -18.76
N LEU A 176 2.85 3.76 -18.64
CA LEU A 176 4.09 4.12 -19.32
C LEU A 176 5.28 3.31 -18.79
N LEU A 177 5.44 3.22 -17.47
CA LEU A 177 6.48 2.40 -16.85
C LEU A 177 6.32 0.93 -17.23
N GLY A 178 5.07 0.43 -17.28
CA GLY A 178 4.79 -0.93 -17.69
C GLY A 178 5.21 -1.22 -19.13
N ALA A 179 5.00 -0.27 -20.04
CA ALA A 179 5.44 -0.37 -21.43
C ALA A 179 6.97 -0.48 -21.54
N ILE A 180 7.69 0.36 -20.78
CA ILE A 180 9.16 0.36 -20.72
C ILE A 180 9.67 -0.96 -20.16
N PHE A 181 9.15 -1.40 -19.01
CA PHE A 181 9.55 -2.68 -18.39
C PHE A 181 9.31 -3.85 -19.32
N GLY A 182 8.17 -3.88 -20.02
CA GLY A 182 7.85 -4.92 -20.98
C GLY A 182 8.88 -5.05 -22.11
N VAL A 183 9.22 -3.94 -22.77
CA VAL A 183 10.24 -3.93 -23.84
C VAL A 183 11.61 -4.33 -23.30
N VAL A 184 12.03 -3.74 -22.17
CA VAL A 184 13.33 -4.03 -21.56
C VAL A 184 13.44 -5.51 -21.19
N SER A 185 12.40 -6.11 -20.60
CA SER A 185 12.38 -7.53 -20.28
C SER A 185 12.52 -8.43 -21.52
N VAL A 186 11.87 -8.08 -22.64
CA VAL A 186 12.01 -8.85 -23.88
C VAL A 186 13.43 -8.73 -24.45
N ILE A 187 14.02 -7.53 -24.44
CA ILE A 187 15.41 -7.33 -24.87
C ILE A 187 16.35 -8.17 -24.01
N ILE A 188 16.20 -8.11 -22.69
CA ILE A 188 17.00 -8.90 -21.74
C ILE A 188 16.95 -10.39 -22.06
N ILE A 189 15.75 -10.95 -22.28
CA ILE A 189 15.59 -12.38 -22.59
C ILE A 189 16.23 -12.72 -23.95
N GLN A 190 15.98 -11.91 -24.97
CA GLN A 190 16.55 -12.14 -26.31
C GLN A 190 18.08 -12.07 -26.28
N SER A 191 18.66 -11.05 -25.61
CA SER A 191 20.11 -10.90 -25.46
C SER A 191 20.73 -12.02 -24.62
N GLY A 192 20.07 -12.43 -23.53
CA GLY A 192 20.52 -13.53 -22.68
C GLY A 192 20.52 -14.88 -23.42
N MET A 193 19.50 -15.14 -24.25
CA MET A 193 19.46 -16.33 -25.09
C MET A 193 20.58 -16.35 -26.14
N VAL A 194 20.87 -15.20 -26.75
CA VAL A 194 21.98 -15.08 -27.72
C VAL A 194 23.35 -15.34 -27.06
N GLY A 195 23.53 -14.93 -25.80
CA GLY A 195 24.77 -15.17 -25.07
C GLY A 195 24.99 -16.63 -24.63
N LEU A 196 23.90 -17.39 -24.39
CA LEU A 196 23.96 -18.77 -23.90
C LEU A 196 23.83 -19.82 -25.00
N ALA A 197 23.14 -19.50 -26.10
CA ALA A 197 22.96 -20.43 -27.21
C ALA A 197 24.13 -20.31 -28.20
N GLN A 198 25.00 -21.31 -28.24
CA GLN A 198 26.07 -21.43 -29.26
C GLN A 198 25.54 -21.71 -30.68
N SER A 199 24.22 -21.73 -30.89
CA SER A 199 23.56 -21.92 -32.17
C SER A 199 22.28 -21.09 -32.22
N ASN A 200 21.89 -20.64 -33.42
CA ASN A 200 20.71 -19.80 -33.71
C ASN A 200 19.39 -20.43 -33.18
N VAL A 201 19.11 -20.32 -31.88
CA VAL A 201 17.82 -20.65 -31.30
C VAL A 201 16.91 -19.46 -31.56
N GLU A 202 16.26 -19.49 -32.72
CA GLU A 202 15.16 -18.59 -33.00
C GLU A 202 14.04 -18.89 -32.00
N VAL A 203 13.61 -17.89 -31.23
CA VAL A 203 12.50 -18.03 -30.28
C VAL A 203 11.23 -18.26 -31.08
N GLN A 204 10.91 -19.53 -31.35
CA GLN A 204 9.75 -19.90 -32.16
C GLN A 204 8.42 -19.51 -31.49
N ASN A 205 8.42 -19.25 -30.19
CA ASN A 205 7.21 -18.92 -29.44
C ASN A 205 7.17 -17.45 -29.01
N THR A 206 6.84 -16.58 -29.99
CA THR A 206 6.61 -15.14 -29.80
C THR A 206 5.62 -14.84 -28.67
N SER A 207 4.65 -15.73 -28.42
CA SER A 207 3.62 -15.57 -27.38
C SER A 207 4.20 -15.53 -25.96
N ILE A 208 5.28 -16.26 -25.68
CA ILE A 208 5.92 -16.25 -24.37
C ILE A 208 6.49 -14.85 -24.07
N LEU A 209 7.07 -14.19 -25.09
CA LEU A 209 7.62 -12.84 -24.93
C LEU A 209 6.53 -11.80 -24.64
N HIS A 210 5.33 -11.98 -25.18
CA HIS A 210 4.18 -11.15 -24.82
C HIS A 210 3.77 -11.34 -23.36
N ILE A 211 3.73 -12.58 -22.88
CA ILE A 211 3.39 -12.88 -21.48
C ILE A 211 4.45 -12.29 -20.54
N VAL A 212 5.74 -12.47 -20.83
CA VAL A 212 6.81 -11.86 -20.05
C VAL A 212 6.68 -10.34 -20.04
N SER A 213 6.48 -9.73 -21.22
CA SER A 213 6.34 -8.28 -21.32
C SER A 213 5.17 -7.77 -20.46
N PHE A 214 4.02 -8.44 -20.53
CA PHE A 214 2.87 -8.14 -19.68
C PHE A 214 3.19 -8.29 -18.19
N LEU A 215 3.80 -9.40 -17.78
CA LEU A 215 4.14 -9.66 -16.37
C LEU A 215 5.15 -8.65 -15.82
N ALA A 216 6.13 -8.25 -16.62
CA ALA A 216 7.08 -7.21 -16.28
C ALA A 216 6.39 -5.85 -16.09
N GLY A 217 5.43 -5.52 -16.95
CA GLY A 217 4.64 -4.31 -16.79
C GLY A 217 3.68 -4.36 -15.59
N PHE A 218 3.17 -5.53 -15.26
CA PHE A 218 2.25 -5.76 -14.13
C PHE A 218 2.96 -5.74 -12.78
N SER A 219 4.17 -6.30 -12.68
CA SER A 219 4.88 -6.51 -11.42
C SER A 219 6.31 -5.98 -11.47
N GLU A 220 6.56 -4.90 -10.74
CA GLU A 220 7.89 -4.32 -10.55
C GLU A 220 8.85 -5.30 -9.86
N ARG A 221 8.35 -6.10 -8.91
CA ARG A 221 9.13 -7.16 -8.25
C ARG A 221 9.61 -8.20 -9.26
N PHE A 222 8.76 -8.61 -10.19
CA PHE A 222 9.13 -9.55 -11.24
C PHE A 222 10.21 -8.94 -12.16
N PHE A 223 10.07 -7.66 -12.53
CA PHE A 223 11.05 -6.96 -13.35
C PHE A 223 12.43 -6.87 -12.67
N VAL A 224 12.48 -6.47 -11.39
CA VAL A 224 13.75 -6.43 -10.62
C VAL A 224 14.39 -7.81 -10.54
N GLN A 225 13.60 -8.85 -10.22
CA GLN A 225 14.10 -10.24 -10.19
C GLN A 225 14.64 -10.71 -11.55
N LEU A 226 14.04 -10.26 -12.65
CA LEU A 226 14.54 -10.58 -13.98
C LEU A 226 15.91 -9.94 -14.21
N ILE A 227 16.09 -8.67 -13.84
CA ILE A 227 17.38 -7.98 -13.90
C ILE A 227 18.41 -8.71 -13.05
N ASP A 228 18.08 -9.04 -11.80
CA ASP A 228 18.99 -9.72 -10.87
C ASP A 228 19.46 -11.07 -11.44
N ARG A 229 18.55 -11.86 -12.01
CA ARG A 229 18.89 -13.14 -12.65
C ARG A 229 19.86 -12.96 -13.82
N VAL A 230 19.69 -11.91 -14.60
CA VAL A 230 20.56 -11.62 -15.75
C VAL A 230 21.91 -11.08 -15.29
N MET A 231 21.93 -10.21 -14.29
CA MET A 231 23.18 -9.75 -13.67
C MET A 231 23.99 -10.93 -13.12
N THR A 232 23.34 -11.84 -12.40
CA THR A 232 23.97 -13.08 -11.90
C THR A 232 24.51 -13.95 -13.03
N ALA A 233 23.73 -14.15 -14.10
CA ALA A 233 24.14 -14.96 -15.24
C ALA A 233 25.31 -14.36 -16.03
N LEU A 234 25.37 -13.03 -16.17
CA LEU A 234 26.42 -12.33 -16.93
C LEU A 234 27.71 -12.16 -16.14
N PHE A 235 27.63 -11.90 -14.83
CA PHE A 235 28.78 -11.54 -14.00
C PHE A 235 29.22 -12.66 -13.04
N GLY A 236 28.57 -13.84 -13.07
CA GLY A 236 29.10 -15.07 -12.49
C GLY A 236 29.19 -15.08 -10.96
N GLY A 237 28.24 -14.45 -10.26
CA GLY A 237 28.21 -14.45 -8.80
C GLY A 237 27.31 -15.55 -8.23
N GLU A 238 27.86 -16.47 -7.45
CA GLU A 238 27.09 -17.22 -6.46
C GLU A 238 26.38 -16.23 -5.53
N SER A 239 25.13 -15.89 -5.85
CA SER A 239 24.17 -15.39 -4.87
C SER A 239 22.99 -16.33 -4.87
N ALA A 240 23.10 -17.30 -3.97
CA ALA A 240 22.00 -18.10 -3.47
C ALA A 240 20.92 -17.17 -2.89
N ALA A 241 20.00 -16.71 -3.72
CA ALA A 241 18.70 -16.28 -3.23
C ALA A 241 17.89 -17.56 -2.95
N PRO A 242 17.48 -17.84 -1.70
CA PRO A 242 16.69 -19.03 -1.40
C PRO A 242 15.38 -19.02 -2.21
N PRO A 243 14.79 -20.18 -2.53
CA PRO A 243 13.49 -20.25 -3.17
C PRO A 243 12.48 -19.51 -2.27
N VAL A 244 11.84 -18.49 -2.82
CA VAL A 244 10.78 -17.76 -2.13
C VAL A 244 9.65 -18.76 -1.87
N GLN A 245 9.50 -19.15 -0.59
CA GLN A 245 8.22 -19.54 -0.04
C GLN A 245 7.23 -18.43 -0.40
N VAL A 246 6.13 -18.81 -1.04
CA VAL A 246 4.98 -17.94 -1.26
C VAL A 246 4.72 -17.21 0.05
N ILE A 247 4.96 -15.90 0.07
CA ILE A 247 4.59 -15.05 1.21
C ILE A 247 3.07 -15.03 1.18
N GLU A 248 2.47 -15.99 1.87
CA GLU A 248 1.15 -15.87 2.43
C GLU A 248 1.11 -14.53 3.15
N ALA A 249 0.09 -13.72 2.86
CA ALA A 249 -0.12 -12.45 3.52
C ALA A 249 0.02 -12.63 5.04
N PRO A 250 0.53 -11.65 5.80
CA PRO A 250 0.59 -11.75 7.25
C PRO A 250 -0.83 -11.76 7.82
N SER A 251 -1.43 -12.95 7.90
CA SER A 251 -2.55 -13.27 8.75
C SER A 251 -2.00 -13.80 10.06
N GLN A 252 -1.65 -12.89 10.96
CA GLN A 252 -2.17 -12.83 12.34
C GLN A 252 -1.40 -11.78 13.17
N PRO A 253 -2.08 -11.09 14.11
CA PRO A 253 -1.41 -10.26 15.09
C PRO A 253 -0.59 -11.15 16.02
N VAL A 254 0.67 -10.79 16.24
CA VAL A 254 1.47 -11.33 17.34
C VAL A 254 0.73 -11.02 18.64
N ALA A 255 0.30 -12.06 19.34
CA ALA A 255 -0.23 -11.93 20.70
C ALA A 255 0.81 -11.22 21.58
N PRO A 256 0.40 -10.31 22.48
CA PRO A 256 1.34 -9.67 23.39
C PRO A 256 2.10 -10.76 24.18
N PRO A 257 3.39 -10.51 24.49
CA PRO A 257 4.17 -11.43 25.31
C PRO A 257 3.40 -11.69 26.60
N LYS A 258 3.21 -12.97 26.93
CA LYS A 258 2.74 -13.35 28.26
C LYS A 258 3.81 -12.86 29.23
N THR A 259 3.45 -11.89 30.05
CA THR A 259 4.22 -11.53 31.23
C THR A 259 4.21 -12.75 32.13
N ASP A 260 5.35 -13.41 32.30
CA ASP A 260 5.54 -14.44 33.31
C ASP A 260 5.48 -13.76 34.69
N GLU A 261 4.28 -13.69 35.28
CA GLU A 261 4.05 -13.20 36.65
C GLU A 261 4.19 -14.31 37.72
N ASP A 262 4.78 -15.47 37.40
CA ASP A 262 4.82 -16.63 38.30
C ASP A 262 6.20 -16.96 38.93
N GLU A 263 7.17 -16.02 38.97
CA GLU A 263 8.48 -16.28 39.60
C GLU A 263 8.91 -15.30 40.71
N ALA A 264 7.98 -14.65 41.40
CA ALA A 264 8.25 -13.87 42.62
C ALA A 264 7.87 -14.63 43.92
N GLY A 265 8.11 -15.94 43.94
CA GLY A 265 7.64 -16.83 45.01
C GLY A 265 8.66 -17.88 45.46
N LYS A 266 9.95 -17.55 45.58
CA LYS A 266 10.93 -18.36 46.34
C LYS A 266 12.28 -17.66 46.47
N ILE A 267 12.43 -16.80 47.47
CA ILE A 267 13.74 -16.63 48.12
C ILE A 267 13.54 -16.89 49.61
N GLU A 268 14.28 -17.89 50.06
CA GLU A 268 14.24 -18.53 51.34
C GLU A 268 14.63 -17.61 52.50
N ALA A 269 14.02 -17.93 53.64
CA ALA A 269 14.47 -17.53 54.95
C ALA A 269 15.90 -18.05 55.22
N GLY A 270 16.83 -17.11 55.40
CA GLY A 270 18.23 -17.38 55.76
C GLY A 270 18.70 -16.45 56.87
N LYS A 271 18.20 -16.72 58.09
CA LYS A 271 18.79 -16.44 59.41
C LYS A 271 20.28 -16.05 59.42
N ALA A 272 20.64 -14.90 60.01
CA ALA A 272 21.58 -14.81 61.15
C ALA A 272 22.06 -13.36 61.47
N THR A 273 21.80 -12.97 62.74
CA THR A 273 22.73 -12.30 63.67
C THR A 273 23.40 -10.97 63.27
N GLY A 274 22.91 -9.89 63.91
CA GLY A 274 23.66 -9.18 64.95
C GLY A 274 24.81 -8.27 64.54
N LYS A 275 24.63 -6.96 64.73
CA LYS A 275 25.47 -6.16 65.63
C LYS A 275 24.93 -4.73 65.78
N GLU A 276 24.80 -4.31 67.04
CA GLU A 276 24.82 -2.92 67.48
C GLU A 276 26.05 -2.18 66.94
N ALA A 277 25.88 -0.91 66.56
CA ALA A 277 26.57 0.22 67.21
C ALA A 277 26.26 1.57 66.52
N GLU A 278 25.87 2.54 67.35
CA GLU A 278 26.31 3.95 67.35
C GLU A 278 26.03 4.89 66.16
N HIS A 279 25.09 5.81 66.42
CA HIS A 279 25.25 7.27 66.22
C HIS A 279 26.61 7.79 66.75
N PRO A 280 27.15 8.99 66.40
CA PRO A 280 26.50 10.19 65.82
C PRO A 280 27.37 10.97 64.80
N GLY A 281 26.88 12.13 64.32
CA GLY A 281 27.76 13.29 64.05
C GLY A 281 27.70 13.92 62.65
N LEU A 282 27.03 15.07 62.59
CA LEU A 282 27.19 16.21 61.66
C LEU A 282 28.66 16.62 61.43
N PRO A 283 28.98 17.54 60.49
CA PRO A 283 28.12 18.37 59.64
C PRO A 283 28.17 18.09 58.13
#